data_AF-A0A7W6N9I8-F1
#
_entry.id   AF-A0A7W6N9I8-F1
#
_cell.length_a   1.000
_cell.length_b   1.000
_cell.length_c   1.000
_cell.angle_alpha   90.00
_cell.angle_beta   90.00
_cell.angle_gamma   90.00
#
_symmetry.space_group_name_H-M   'P 1'
#
loop_
_entity.id
_entity.type
_entity.pdbx_description
1 polymer ?
#
loop_
_entity_poly.entity_id
_entity_poly.type
_entity_poly.pdbx_seq_one_letter_code
_entity_poly.pdbx_strand_id
1 'polypeptide(L)'
;MQAKKKKSESHGRRVTRVEPPVLQEAIEAARGLTDDIECQIEIAAQLMGIPEDEVRPVVLQTSMAQPTRQPLRLAERISFSDRSEGPKVVVVERKRPRLVMPR
;
A
#
# COMPACT_ATOMS: atom_id res chain seq x y z
N MET A 1 31.13 16.26 37.23
CA MET A 1 30.58 17.11 36.15
C MET A 1 29.83 16.22 35.17
N GLN A 2 28.52 15.99 35.37
CA GLN A 2 27.74 15.10 34.50
C GLN A 2 27.30 15.86 33.24
N ALA A 3 27.72 15.40 32.06
CA ALA A 3 27.31 15.97 30.78
C ALA A 3 25.83 15.67 30.49
N LYS A 4 25.03 16.72 30.32
CA LYS A 4 23.61 16.60 29.94
C LYS A 4 23.52 16.05 28.51
N LYS A 5 23.01 14.82 28.34
CA LYS A 5 22.62 14.25 27.04
C LYS A 5 21.49 15.12 26.45
N LYS A 6 21.73 15.72 25.28
CA LYS A 6 20.68 16.38 24.47
C LYS A 6 19.70 15.30 23.99
N LYS A 7 18.41 15.47 24.29
CA LYS A 7 17.35 14.62 23.71
C LYS A 7 17.22 15.00 22.24
N SER A 8 17.43 14.06 21.33
CA SER A 8 17.16 14.23 19.91
C SER A 8 15.67 14.48 19.70
N GLU A 9 15.35 15.54 18.96
CA GLU A 9 14.00 16.07 18.70
C GLU A 9 13.05 15.11 17.95
N SER A 10 13.51 13.92 17.56
CA SER A 10 12.76 13.02 16.66
C SER A 10 11.99 11.91 17.38
N HIS A 11 11.94 11.91 18.70
CA HIS A 11 11.38 10.79 19.49
C HIS A 11 9.85 10.95 19.59
N GLY A 12 9.15 10.73 18.46
CA GLY A 12 7.69 10.81 18.40
C GLY A 12 7.10 11.13 17.03
N ARG A 13 7.91 11.47 16.01
CA ARG A 13 7.39 11.68 14.66
C ARG A 13 7.19 10.33 13.99
N ARG A 14 5.94 9.95 13.70
CA ARG A 14 5.64 8.82 12.83
C ARG A 14 6.21 9.14 11.44
N VAL A 15 7.20 8.37 11.01
CA VAL A 15 7.77 8.45 9.66
C VAL A 15 7.30 7.22 8.91
N THR A 16 6.63 7.44 7.77
CA THR A 16 6.28 6.35 6.86
C THR A 16 7.56 5.92 6.15
N ARG A 17 7.90 4.63 6.23
CA ARG A 17 8.99 4.06 5.44
C ARG A 17 8.57 4.08 3.98
N VAL A 18 9.42 4.66 3.13
CA VAL A 18 9.21 4.66 1.68
C VAL A 18 10.16 3.61 1.10
N GLU A 19 9.59 2.56 0.52
CA GLU A 19 10.34 1.61 -0.30
C GLU A 19 10.21 2.04 -1.78
N PRO A 20 11.31 2.00 -2.55
CA PRO A 20 11.27 2.37 -3.96
C PRO A 20 10.44 1.36 -4.77
N PRO A 21 9.81 1.78 -5.87
CA PRO A 21 9.01 0.88 -6.69
C PRO A 21 9.88 -0.21 -7.32
N VAL A 22 9.37 -1.44 -7.36
CA VAL A 22 10.04 -2.57 -7.99
C VAL A 22 9.43 -2.85 -9.37
N LEU A 23 10.28 -3.26 -10.33
CA LEU A 23 9.85 -3.52 -11.70
C LEU A 23 8.74 -4.57 -11.79
N GLN A 24 8.78 -5.61 -10.95
CA GLN A 24 7.73 -6.63 -10.89
C GLN A 24 6.37 -6.04 -10.48
N GLU A 25 6.35 -5.13 -9.51
CA GLU A 25 5.12 -4.47 -9.05
C GLU A 25 4.54 -3.58 -10.15
N ALA A 26 5.39 -2.90 -10.92
CA ALA A 26 4.95 -2.11 -12.07
C ALA A 26 4.32 -2.98 -13.17
N ILE A 27 4.89 -4.17 -13.45
CA ILE A 27 4.31 -5.14 -14.40
C ILE A 27 2.95 -5.63 -13.91
N GLU A 28 2.83 -5.97 -12.62
CA GLU A 28 1.56 -6.40 -12.03
C GLU A 28 0.50 -5.30 -12.10
N ALA A 29 0.86 -4.06 -11.82
CA ALA A 29 -0.03 -2.90 -11.94
C ALA A 29 -0.47 -2.67 -13.39
N ALA A 30 0.46 -2.71 -14.35
CA ALA A 30 0.18 -2.55 -15.77
C ALA A 30 -0.79 -3.64 -16.28
N ARG A 31 -0.60 -4.88 -15.84
CA ARG A 31 -1.52 -5.99 -16.15
C ARG A 31 -2.91 -5.82 -15.55
N GLY A 32 -3.02 -5.08 -14.45
CA GLY A 32 -4.31 -4.69 -13.88
C GLY A 32 -5.10 -3.73 -14.77
N LEU A 33 -4.43 -3.01 -15.67
CA LEU A 33 -5.01 -2.01 -16.56
C LEU A 33 -5.29 -2.56 -17.97
N THR A 34 -4.44 -3.44 -18.49
CA THR A 34 -4.57 -3.99 -19.86
C THR A 34 -4.02 -5.41 -19.96
N ASP A 35 -4.58 -6.21 -20.88
CA ASP A 35 -4.11 -7.56 -21.20
C ASP A 35 -3.17 -7.60 -22.42
N ASP A 36 -3.03 -6.50 -23.16
CA ASP A 36 -2.10 -6.38 -24.28
C ASP A 36 -0.66 -6.19 -23.78
N ILE A 37 0.27 -6.96 -24.36
CA ILE A 37 1.67 -7.04 -23.92
C ILE A 37 2.42 -5.74 -24.23
N GLU A 38 2.22 -5.16 -25.42
CA GLU A 38 2.91 -3.92 -25.80
C GLU A 38 2.44 -2.76 -24.91
N CYS A 39 1.13 -2.66 -24.67
CA CYS A 39 0.60 -1.68 -23.71
C CYS A 39 1.11 -1.92 -22.28
N GLN A 40 1.26 -3.17 -21.82
CA GLN A 40 1.82 -3.47 -20.50
C GLN A 40 3.27 -2.99 -20.37
N ILE A 41 4.08 -3.17 -21.43
CA ILE A 41 5.47 -2.71 -21.47
C ILE A 41 5.54 -1.19 -21.37
N GLU A 42 4.74 -0.48 -22.16
CA GLU A 42 4.69 0.99 -22.14
C GLU A 42 4.31 1.52 -20.74
N ILE A 43 3.24 0.98 -20.14
CA ILE A 43 2.78 1.41 -18.82
C ILE A 43 3.82 1.10 -17.74
N ALA A 44 4.40 -0.11 -17.74
CA ALA A 44 5.42 -0.48 -16.76
C ALA A 44 6.69 0.38 -16.89
N ALA A 45 7.11 0.72 -18.12
CA ALA A 45 8.20 1.65 -18.39
C ALA A 45 7.90 3.05 -17.83
N GLN A 46 6.68 3.56 -18.05
CA GLN A 46 6.24 4.85 -17.50
C GLN A 46 6.21 4.87 -15.96
N LEU A 47 5.77 3.77 -15.33
CA LEU A 47 5.73 3.64 -13.86
C LEU A 47 7.12 3.60 -13.24
N MET A 48 8.09 2.97 -13.91
CA MET A 48 9.46 2.80 -13.43
C MET A 48 10.40 3.94 -13.86
N GLY A 49 10.07 4.68 -14.92
CA GLY A 49 10.93 5.72 -15.48
C GLY A 49 12.17 5.19 -16.22
N ILE A 50 12.09 3.99 -16.78
CA ILE A 50 13.17 3.29 -17.51
C ILE A 50 12.71 2.98 -18.94
N PRO A 51 13.61 2.73 -19.91
CA PRO A 51 13.21 2.46 -21.29
C PRO A 51 12.47 1.13 -21.43
N GLU A 52 11.58 1.05 -22.43
CA GLU A 52 10.78 -0.13 -22.74
C GLU A 52 11.63 -1.38 -23.04
N ASP A 53 12.81 -1.18 -23.63
CA ASP A 53 13.73 -2.27 -23.98
C ASP A 53 14.25 -3.04 -22.75
N GLU A 54 14.35 -2.38 -21.60
CA GLU A 54 14.74 -3.00 -20.32
C GLU A 54 13.57 -3.75 -19.67
N VAL A 55 12.33 -3.32 -19.94
CA VAL A 55 11.10 -3.89 -19.35
C VAL A 55 10.58 -5.07 -20.14
N ARG A 56 10.65 -5.00 -21.48
CA ARG A 56 10.16 -6.00 -22.44
C ARG A 56 10.58 -7.45 -22.09
N PRO A 57 11.85 -7.78 -21.81
CA PRO A 57 12.22 -9.16 -21.49
C PRO A 57 11.55 -9.68 -20.21
N VAL A 58 11.33 -8.81 -19.21
CA VAL A 58 10.74 -9.21 -17.93
C VAL A 58 9.23 -9.42 -18.05
N VAL A 59 8.54 -8.58 -18.82
CA VAL A 59 7.11 -8.74 -19.11
C VAL A 59 6.85 -10.04 -19.88
N LEU A 60 7.66 -10.32 -20.91
CA LEU A 60 7.55 -11.56 -21.69
C LEU A 60 7.83 -12.81 -20.86
N GLN A 61 8.81 -12.76 -19.95
CA GLN A 61 9.07 -13.87 -19.02
C GLN A 61 7.88 -14.09 -18.05
N THR A 62 7.31 -13.00 -17.54
CA THR A 62 6.20 -13.04 -16.57
C THR A 62 4.91 -13.55 -17.21
N SER A 63 4.65 -13.19 -18.47
CA SER A 63 3.46 -13.64 -19.21
C SER A 63 3.51 -15.14 -19.54
N MET A 64 4.69 -15.69 -19.82
CA MET A 64 4.90 -17.13 -20.05
C MET A 64 4.77 -17.97 -18.78
N ALA A 65 5.20 -17.44 -17.63
CA ALA A 65 5.29 -18.18 -16.38
C ALA A 65 3.97 -18.30 -15.62
N GLN A 66 2.98 -17.45 -15.89
CA GLN A 66 1.75 -17.44 -15.12
C GLN A 66 0.60 -18.22 -15.79
N PRO A 67 0.06 -19.28 -15.14
CA PRO A 67 -1.19 -19.86 -15.58
C PRO A 67 -2.30 -18.80 -15.51
N THR A 68 -3.09 -18.73 -16.59
CA THR A 68 -4.30 -17.92 -16.76
C THR A 68 -5.02 -17.67 -15.43
N ARG A 69 -5.24 -16.38 -15.12
CA ARG A 69 -6.00 -15.87 -13.96
C ARG A 69 -7.15 -16.82 -13.63
N GLN A 70 -6.94 -17.75 -12.69
CA GLN A 70 -8.07 -18.27 -11.96
C GLN A 70 -8.51 -17.12 -11.06
N PRO A 71 -9.75 -16.63 -11.15
CA PRO A 71 -10.26 -15.70 -10.16
C PRO A 71 -10.30 -16.46 -8.85
N LEU A 72 -9.21 -16.38 -8.07
CA LEU A 72 -9.22 -16.80 -6.69
C LEU A 72 -10.23 -15.87 -6.02
N ARG A 73 -11.42 -16.41 -5.77
CA ARG A 73 -12.48 -15.76 -4.99
C ARG A 73 -11.92 -15.50 -3.60
N LEU A 74 -11.17 -14.42 -3.41
CA LEU A 74 -10.72 -13.98 -2.10
C LEU A 74 -11.69 -12.92 -1.57
N ALA A 75 -12.96 -13.28 -1.55
CA ALA A 75 -13.98 -12.65 -0.72
C ALA A 75 -14.44 -13.64 0.36
N GLU A 76 -13.58 -14.58 0.76
CA GLU A 76 -13.90 -15.57 1.77
C GLU A 76 -12.85 -15.53 2.89
N ARG A 77 -13.34 -15.21 4.09
CA ARG A 77 -12.70 -15.23 5.41
C ARG A 77 -11.98 -13.96 5.87
N ILE A 78 -12.75 -12.88 5.99
CA ILE A 78 -12.83 -12.24 7.32
C ILE A 78 -13.97 -12.94 8.07
N SER A 79 -13.76 -14.21 8.40
CA SER A 79 -14.62 -14.94 9.32
C SER A 79 -14.18 -14.52 10.72
N PHE A 80 -14.86 -13.53 11.28
CA PHE A 80 -14.89 -13.34 12.73
C PHE A 80 -15.63 -14.54 13.33
N SER A 81 -14.95 -15.68 13.43
CA SER A 81 -15.48 -16.80 14.18
C SER A 81 -15.37 -16.46 15.67
N ASP A 82 -16.51 -15.93 16.14
CA ASP A 82 -17.24 -16.42 17.29
C ASP A 82 -17.19 -15.60 18.61
N ARG A 83 -18.41 -15.48 19.15
CA ARG A 83 -18.85 -15.14 20.53
C ARG A 83 -19.11 -13.67 20.90
N SER A 84 -20.23 -13.14 20.42
CA SER A 84 -21.23 -12.42 21.23
C SER A 84 -22.34 -11.90 20.31
N GLU A 85 -23.49 -12.60 20.29
CA GLU A 85 -24.72 -12.20 19.59
C GLU A 85 -25.19 -10.80 20.01
N GLY A 86 -25.16 -9.83 19.08
CA GLY A 86 -25.80 -8.53 19.26
C GLY A 86 -25.12 -7.39 18.51
N PRO A 87 -25.87 -6.35 18.07
CA PRO A 87 -25.29 -5.16 17.45
C PRO A 87 -24.40 -4.42 18.47
N LYS A 88 -23.13 -4.20 18.10
CA LYS A 88 -22.18 -3.42 18.90
C LYS A 88 -22.52 -1.94 18.78
N VAL A 89 -23.30 -1.40 19.71
CA VAL A 89 -23.56 0.03 19.81
C VAL A 89 -22.42 0.69 20.59
N VAL A 90 -21.72 1.63 19.96
CA VAL A 90 -20.68 2.44 20.62
C VAL A 90 -21.26 3.83 20.88
N VAL A 91 -21.51 4.15 22.14
CA VAL A 91 -21.89 5.51 22.58
C VAL A 91 -20.62 6.27 22.94
N VAL A 92 -20.35 7.37 22.23
CA VAL A 92 -19.22 8.27 22.54
C VAL A 92 -19.78 9.55 23.12
N GLU A 93 -19.49 9.82 24.40
CA GLU A 93 -19.72 11.15 24.97
C GLU A 93 -18.70 12.14 24.40
N ARG A 94 -19.18 13.18 23.72
CA ARG A 94 -18.33 14.25 23.18
C ARG A 94 -18.25 15.41 24.18
N LYS A 95 -17.12 15.56 24.86
CA LYS A 95 -16.82 16.78 25.62
C LYS A 95 -16.62 17.97 24.68
N ARG A 96 -17.36 19.05 24.90
CA ARG A 96 -17.18 20.31 24.15
C ARG A 96 -15.79 20.88 24.46
N PRO A 97 -15.02 21.33 23.44
CA PRO A 97 -13.75 21.99 23.67
C PRO A 97 -13.98 23.23 24.53
N ARG A 98 -13.09 23.46 25.52
CA ARG A 98 -13.15 24.68 26.34
C ARG A 98 -12.86 25.88 25.44
N LEU A 99 -13.80 26.81 25.35
CA LEU A 99 -13.58 28.08 24.66
C LEU A 99 -12.57 28.88 25.50
N VAL A 100 -11.33 28.99 25.01
CA VAL A 100 -10.36 29.91 25.60
C VAL A 100 -10.71 31.30 25.10
N MET A 101 -11.35 32.12 25.94
CA MET A 101 -11.55 33.53 25.62
C MET A 101 -10.21 34.25 25.76
N PRO A 102 -9.70 34.92 24.72
CA PRO A 102 -8.51 35.73 24.84
C PRO A 102 -8.79 36.90 25.80
N ARG A 103 -7.87 37.13 26.73
CA ARG A 103 -7.76 38.37 27.52
C ARG A 103 -6.48 39.06 27.12
#